data_AF-A0AAN8HS35-F1
#
_entry.id   AF-A0AAN8HS35-F1
#
_cell.length_a   1.000
_cell.length_b   1.000
_cell.length_c   1.000
_cell.angle_alpha   90.00
_cell.angle_beta   90.00
_cell.angle_gamma   90.00
#
_symmetry.space_group_name_H-M   'P 1'
#
loop_
_entity.id
_entity.type
_entity.pdbx_description
1 polymer ?
#
loop_
_entity_poly.entity_id
_entity_poly.type
_entity_poly.pdbx_seq_one_letter_code
_entity_poly.pdbx_strand_id
1 'polypeptide(L)'
;MSKAYQFLSSWSLNKFLLISQGDLNVLSESLEMMLHQTKSLMTHLDSNQSSSVHPHSQLLLRRRLGALDGAVSELKTFSTLLLHTFSSDCKRMSGEIFEQTMPSAGHWRPSLRTGFPSSPSEYVSLAAQTVIGQVLEGVAPLSEDARVQALSITTTAFMEAWMEHILKQRIKFSVQGALQLKQDFDSIRELIQSDRYGLSAELHQRLLSLRVFQQVDSAVMCLLQQPQAKPYLRPRAWEPFTRCCPASSRDSMDAAGGSSITNLRSMEGEELTPCDPSVVTSDLPPLNPSSPGEPYLAPSAALGAAQREWLELRIHSSTPRWRLPGLHCLWKSEP
;
A
#
# COMPACT_ATOMS: atom_id res chain seq x y z
N MET A 1 5.27 35.59 -1.93
CA MET A 1 4.83 34.29 -2.48
C MET A 1 5.76 33.93 -3.64
N SER A 2 6.58 32.89 -3.51
CA SER A 2 7.44 32.43 -4.62
C SER A 2 6.58 31.84 -5.76
N LYS A 3 7.04 31.95 -7.01
CA LYS A 3 6.32 31.47 -8.22
C LYS A 3 5.97 29.98 -8.15
N ALA A 4 6.82 29.17 -7.53
CA ALA A 4 6.56 27.75 -7.30
C ALA A 4 5.25 27.51 -6.52
N TYR A 5 5.04 28.26 -5.44
CA TYR A 5 3.80 28.19 -4.66
C TYR A 5 2.58 28.60 -5.48
N GLN A 6 2.71 29.58 -6.39
CA GLN A 6 1.60 29.98 -7.26
C GLN A 6 1.20 28.85 -8.22
N PHE A 7 2.18 28.11 -8.75
CA PHE A 7 1.88 26.97 -9.63
C PHE A 7 1.18 25.84 -8.86
N LEU A 8 1.69 25.50 -7.68
CA LEU A 8 1.10 24.44 -6.85
C LEU A 8 -0.28 24.83 -6.31
N SER A 9 -0.49 26.09 -5.90
CA SER A 9 -1.80 26.57 -5.43
C SER A 9 -2.86 26.58 -6.53
N SER A 10 -2.45 26.77 -7.79
CA SER A 10 -3.33 26.72 -8.96
C SER A 10 -3.39 25.33 -9.61
N TRP A 11 -2.74 24.32 -9.00
CA TRP A 11 -2.61 22.97 -9.52
C TRP A 11 -2.05 22.87 -10.95
N SER A 12 -1.18 23.81 -11.34
CA SER A 12 -0.54 23.83 -12.67
C SER A 12 0.73 22.99 -12.70
N LEU A 13 0.56 21.68 -12.45
CA LEU A 13 1.65 20.72 -12.27
C LEU A 13 2.59 20.63 -13.48
N ASN A 14 2.06 20.69 -14.70
CA ASN A 14 2.88 20.60 -15.92
C ASN A 14 3.95 21.69 -15.97
N LYS A 15 3.58 22.94 -15.68
CA LYS A 15 4.53 24.07 -15.65
C LYS A 15 5.51 23.95 -14.50
N PHE A 16 5.01 23.54 -13.33
CA PHE A 16 5.84 23.32 -12.15
C PHE A 16 6.91 22.26 -12.39
N LEU A 17 6.53 21.10 -12.93
CA LEU A 17 7.44 19.96 -13.17
C LEU A 17 8.43 20.27 -14.28
N LEU A 18 8.01 20.90 -15.38
CA LEU A 18 8.92 21.34 -16.45
C LEU A 18 10.03 22.25 -15.91
N ILE A 19 9.69 23.22 -15.07
CA ILE A 19 10.68 24.16 -14.52
C ILE A 19 11.53 23.50 -13.44
N SER A 20 10.90 22.79 -12.49
CA SER A 20 11.59 22.27 -11.30
C SER A 20 12.36 20.97 -11.54
N GLN A 21 11.89 20.11 -12.45
CA GLN A 21 12.49 18.81 -12.75
C GLN A 21 13.12 18.77 -14.15
N GLY A 22 12.76 19.70 -15.05
CA GLY A 22 13.40 19.87 -16.34
C GLY A 22 14.49 20.93 -16.29
N ASP A 23 14.11 22.21 -16.42
CA ASP A 23 15.04 23.33 -16.58
C ASP A 23 16.05 23.43 -15.43
N LEU A 24 15.58 23.30 -14.19
CA LEU A 24 16.42 23.36 -13.00
C LEU A 24 17.43 22.21 -12.94
N ASN A 25 17.04 21.01 -13.41
CA ASN A 25 17.93 19.86 -13.42
C ASN A 25 19.03 20.04 -14.48
N VAL A 26 18.65 20.46 -15.69
CA VAL A 26 19.61 20.77 -16.77
C VAL A 26 20.58 21.88 -16.35
N LEU A 27 20.10 22.92 -15.67
CA LEU A 27 20.95 23.98 -15.13
C LEU A 27 21.91 23.45 -14.07
N SER A 28 21.43 22.60 -13.17
CA SER A 28 22.25 22.00 -12.10
C SER A 28 23.37 21.15 -12.68
N GLU A 29 23.04 20.24 -13.61
CA GLU A 29 24.01 19.39 -14.31
C GLU A 29 25.05 20.23 -15.09
N SER A 30 24.60 21.29 -15.76
CA SER A 30 25.48 22.18 -16.52
C SER A 30 26.47 22.92 -15.60
N LEU A 31 26.01 23.40 -14.45
CA LEU A 31 26.87 24.09 -13.47
C LEU A 31 27.84 23.12 -12.79
N GLU A 32 27.40 21.89 -12.49
CA GLU A 32 28.27 20.84 -11.97
C GLU A 32 29.37 20.47 -12.96
N MET A 33 29.04 20.29 -14.24
CA MET A 33 30.03 20.05 -15.28
C MET A 33 31.04 21.19 -15.39
N MET A 34 30.57 22.45 -15.41
CA MET A 34 31.44 23.64 -15.45
C MET A 34 32.37 23.67 -14.23
N LEU A 35 31.86 23.36 -13.05
CA LEU A 35 32.61 23.30 -11.81
C LEU A 35 33.67 22.19 -11.85
N HIS A 36 33.34 21.00 -12.35
CA HIS A 36 34.29 19.91 -12.52
C HIS A 36 35.41 20.25 -13.50
N GLN A 37 35.07 20.82 -14.66
CA GLN A 37 36.06 21.26 -15.66
C GLN A 37 36.97 22.35 -15.09
N THR A 38 36.41 23.32 -14.37
CA THR A 38 37.18 24.41 -13.76
C THR A 38 38.11 23.90 -12.65
N LYS A 39 37.64 22.95 -11.82
CA LYS A 39 38.48 22.25 -10.82
C LYS A 39 39.64 21.52 -11.49
N SER A 40 39.37 20.75 -12.54
CA SER A 40 40.39 20.03 -13.30
C SER A 40 41.46 20.97 -13.88
N LEU A 41 41.04 22.07 -14.53
CA LEU A 41 41.97 23.07 -15.04
C LEU A 41 42.87 23.61 -13.93
N MET A 42 42.30 23.95 -12.76
CA MET A 42 43.07 24.46 -11.61
C MET A 42 44.11 23.44 -11.11
N THR A 43 43.76 22.15 -11.04
CA THR A 43 44.73 21.11 -10.65
C THR A 43 45.88 20.93 -11.65
N HIS A 44 45.63 21.11 -12.95
CA HIS A 44 46.68 21.08 -13.98
C HIS A 44 47.60 22.31 -13.91
N LEU A 45 47.06 23.47 -13.55
CA LEU A 45 47.81 24.71 -13.33
C LEU A 45 48.76 24.60 -12.13
N ASP A 46 48.32 23.96 -11.04
CA ASP A 46 49.13 23.78 -9.83
C ASP A 46 50.25 22.74 -10.01
N SER A 47 50.04 21.71 -10.85
CA SER A 47 51.03 20.65 -11.11
C SER A 47 52.16 21.07 -12.06
N ASN A 48 51.92 22.04 -12.95
CA ASN A 48 52.90 22.54 -13.90
C ASN A 48 53.67 23.73 -13.31
N GLN A 49 54.74 23.46 -12.56
CA GLN A 49 55.65 24.43 -11.92
C GLN A 49 56.34 25.42 -12.90
N SER A 50 56.00 25.41 -14.20
CA SER A 50 56.64 26.21 -15.26
C SER A 50 55.71 27.18 -16.00
N SER A 51 54.47 27.38 -15.55
CA SER A 51 53.51 28.25 -16.27
C SER A 51 53.59 29.72 -15.82
N SER A 52 53.72 30.66 -16.76
CA SER A 52 53.83 32.11 -16.52
C SER A 52 52.50 32.77 -16.09
N VAL A 53 51.62 32.02 -15.42
CA VAL A 53 50.31 32.50 -15.00
C VAL A 53 50.49 33.34 -13.75
N HIS A 54 50.14 34.63 -13.84
CA HIS A 54 50.28 35.59 -12.75
C HIS A 54 49.53 35.08 -11.50
N PRO A 55 50.12 35.12 -10.29
CA PRO A 55 49.49 34.70 -9.03
C PRO A 55 48.11 35.35 -8.78
N HIS A 56 47.91 36.55 -9.32
CA HIS A 56 46.64 37.26 -9.27
C HIS A 56 45.51 36.54 -10.05
N SER A 57 45.83 35.95 -11.20
CA SER A 57 44.87 35.21 -12.03
C SER A 57 44.41 33.93 -11.33
N GLN A 58 45.34 33.20 -10.69
CA GLN A 58 45.02 32.00 -9.90
C GLN A 58 44.10 32.33 -8.70
N LEU A 59 44.38 33.42 -7.97
CA LEU A 59 43.53 33.86 -6.87
C LEU A 59 42.11 34.23 -7.34
N LEU A 60 42.00 34.91 -8.48
CA LEU A 60 40.71 35.28 -9.07
C LEU A 60 39.90 34.04 -9.47
N LEU A 61 40.53 33.06 -10.13
CA LEU A 61 39.93 31.77 -10.49
C LEU A 61 39.44 31.01 -9.27
N ARG A 62 40.25 30.92 -8.21
CA ARG A 62 39.88 30.24 -6.96
C ARG A 62 38.67 30.88 -6.30
N ARG A 63 38.59 32.22 -6.30
CA ARG A 63 37.42 32.95 -5.79
C ARG A 63 36.17 32.68 -6.63
N ARG A 64 36.28 32.68 -7.97
CA ARG A 64 35.17 32.38 -8.87
C ARG A 64 34.67 30.95 -8.70
N LEU A 65 35.60 30.01 -8.51
CA LEU A 65 35.27 28.62 -8.26
C LEU A 65 34.51 28.44 -6.94
N GLY A 66 34.96 29.11 -5.86
CA GLY A 66 34.24 29.10 -4.58
C GLY A 66 32.82 29.68 -4.69
N ALA A 67 32.64 30.75 -5.49
CA ALA A 67 31.32 31.31 -5.76
C ALA A 67 30.42 30.35 -6.55
N LEU A 68 30.98 29.65 -7.55
CA LEU A 68 30.26 28.65 -8.34
C LEU A 68 29.86 27.43 -7.49
N ASP A 69 30.76 26.94 -6.64
CA ASP A 69 30.52 25.82 -5.71
C ASP A 69 29.43 26.16 -4.69
N GLY A 70 29.44 27.39 -4.16
CA GLY A 70 28.35 27.93 -3.35
C GLY A 70 27.02 27.97 -4.09
N ALA A 71 27.00 28.51 -5.32
CA ALA A 71 25.79 28.60 -6.12
C ALA A 71 25.20 27.22 -6.47
N VAL A 72 26.03 26.23 -6.80
CA VAL A 72 25.59 24.84 -7.04
C VAL A 72 24.96 24.25 -5.77
N SER A 73 25.57 24.49 -4.61
CA SER A 73 25.05 24.00 -3.32
C SER A 73 23.70 24.64 -2.95
N GLU A 74 23.56 25.94 -3.18
CA GLU A 74 22.29 26.67 -3.01
C GLU A 74 21.21 26.12 -3.96
N LEU A 75 21.57 25.85 -5.22
CA LEU A 75 20.64 25.33 -6.22
C LEU A 75 20.12 23.92 -5.86
N LYS A 76 21.00 23.04 -5.37
CA LYS A 76 20.62 21.71 -4.86
C LYS A 76 19.68 21.79 -3.66
N THR A 77 20.00 22.69 -2.73
CA THR A 77 19.16 22.93 -1.55
C THR A 77 17.78 23.44 -1.97
N PHE A 78 17.74 24.35 -2.94
CA PHE A 78 16.50 24.86 -3.51
C PHE A 78 15.68 23.78 -4.22
N SER A 79 16.32 22.93 -5.04
CA SER A 79 15.66 21.79 -5.70
C SER A 79 15.03 20.83 -4.68
N THR A 80 15.78 20.49 -3.61
CA THR A 80 15.29 19.65 -2.52
C THR A 80 14.07 20.27 -1.81
N LEU A 81 14.12 21.59 -1.57
CA LEU A 81 12.99 22.31 -0.97
C LEU A 81 11.74 22.26 -1.87
N LEU A 82 11.89 22.46 -3.18
CA LEU A 82 10.78 22.39 -4.14
C LEU A 82 10.13 21.01 -4.16
N LEU A 83 10.93 19.94 -4.11
CA LEU A 83 10.45 18.57 -4.05
C LEU A 83 9.68 18.28 -2.76
N HIS A 84 10.16 18.79 -1.62
CA HIS A 84 9.44 18.67 -0.35
C HIS A 84 8.10 19.42 -0.39
N THR A 85 8.08 20.65 -0.92
CA THR A 85 6.84 21.41 -1.10
C THR A 85 5.88 20.68 -2.04
N PHE A 86 6.38 20.14 -3.16
CA PHE A 86 5.59 19.35 -4.09
C PHE A 86 4.96 18.11 -3.43
N SER A 87 5.74 17.36 -2.64
CA SER A 87 5.24 16.22 -1.87
C SER A 87 4.14 16.64 -0.89
N SER A 88 4.36 17.73 -0.15
CA SER A 88 3.39 18.26 0.81
C SER A 88 2.09 18.68 0.14
N ASP A 89 2.17 19.34 -1.02
CA ASP A 89 0.98 19.76 -1.78
C ASP A 89 0.27 18.59 -2.45
N CYS A 90 1.00 17.57 -2.94
CA CYS A 90 0.42 16.30 -3.39
C CYS A 90 -0.39 15.65 -2.27
N LYS A 91 0.20 15.53 -1.07
CA LYS A 91 -0.47 14.92 0.08
C LYS A 91 -1.70 15.73 0.50
N ARG A 92 -1.58 17.05 0.58
CA ARG A 92 -2.67 17.97 0.92
C ARG A 92 -3.83 17.87 -0.07
N MET A 93 -3.56 18.02 -1.37
CA MET A 93 -4.59 17.93 -2.41
C MET A 93 -5.27 16.56 -2.42
N SER A 94 -4.51 15.48 -2.29
CA SER A 94 -5.07 14.13 -2.22
C SER A 94 -6.02 13.99 -1.01
N GLY A 95 -5.60 14.50 0.16
CA GLY A 95 -6.44 14.53 1.36
C GLY A 95 -7.74 15.32 1.18
N GLU A 96 -7.67 16.51 0.57
CA GLU A 96 -8.83 17.35 0.25
C GLU A 96 -9.81 16.62 -0.69
N ILE A 97 -9.30 15.91 -1.70
CA ILE A 97 -10.13 15.11 -2.62
C ILE A 97 -10.80 13.97 -1.87
N PHE A 98 -10.10 13.23 -1.01
CA PHE A 98 -10.72 12.15 -0.22
C PHE A 98 -11.75 12.68 0.77
N GLU A 99 -11.52 13.84 1.38
CA GLU A 99 -12.52 14.50 2.23
C GLU A 99 -13.82 14.84 1.47
N GLN A 100 -13.74 15.12 0.17
CA GLN A 100 -14.91 15.46 -0.65
C GLN A 100 -15.56 14.26 -1.33
N THR A 101 -14.79 13.26 -1.73
CA THR A 101 -15.22 12.21 -2.66
C THR A 101 -15.37 10.83 -2.01
N MET A 102 -14.78 10.60 -0.84
CA MET A 102 -14.77 9.27 -0.24
C MET A 102 -16.19 8.80 0.13
N PRO A 103 -16.60 7.59 -0.26
CA PRO A 103 -17.95 7.09 -0.01
C PRO A 103 -18.32 6.97 1.47
N SER A 104 -19.63 7.11 1.73
CA SER A 104 -20.20 6.96 3.07
C SER A 104 -20.04 5.53 3.63
N ALA A 105 -20.27 5.38 4.94
CA ALA A 105 -20.12 4.10 5.64
C ALA A 105 -20.93 2.93 5.03
N GLY A 106 -22.02 3.18 4.31
CA GLY A 106 -22.80 2.13 3.65
C GLY A 106 -22.03 1.40 2.54
N HIS A 107 -21.17 2.12 1.82
CA HIS A 107 -20.35 1.55 0.74
C HIS A 107 -19.31 0.55 1.28
N TRP A 108 -18.76 0.81 2.47
CA TRP A 108 -17.76 -0.05 3.13
C TRP A 108 -18.39 -1.22 3.92
N ARG A 109 -19.72 -1.17 4.09
CA ARG A 109 -20.51 -2.13 4.86
C ARG A 109 -21.68 -2.67 4.02
N PRO A 110 -21.41 -3.18 2.81
CA PRO A 110 -22.44 -3.75 1.97
C PRO A 110 -23.12 -4.92 2.69
N SER A 111 -24.38 -5.15 2.35
CA SER A 111 -25.12 -6.30 2.86
C SER A 111 -24.53 -7.61 2.31
N LEU A 112 -24.72 -8.74 3.00
CA LEU A 112 -24.25 -10.05 2.50
C LEU A 112 -24.86 -10.48 1.15
N ARG A 113 -25.89 -9.78 0.67
CA ARG A 113 -26.57 -10.06 -0.61
C ARG A 113 -25.93 -9.35 -1.80
N THR A 114 -25.13 -8.33 -1.54
CA THR A 114 -24.33 -7.66 -2.56
C THR A 114 -23.16 -8.59 -2.87
N GLY A 115 -23.06 -9.10 -4.10
CA GLY A 115 -22.00 -10.03 -4.52
C GLY A 115 -20.59 -9.45 -4.40
N PHE A 116 -19.56 -10.23 -4.75
CA PHE A 116 -18.17 -9.76 -4.69
C PHE A 116 -17.95 -8.50 -5.54
N PRO A 117 -17.09 -7.57 -5.09
CA PRO A 117 -16.74 -6.40 -5.87
C PRO A 117 -16.07 -6.84 -7.18
N SER A 118 -16.56 -6.33 -8.31
CA SER A 118 -16.10 -6.69 -9.65
C SER A 118 -15.33 -5.55 -10.33
N SER A 119 -15.51 -4.31 -9.90
CA SER A 119 -14.86 -3.13 -10.47
C SER A 119 -14.44 -2.15 -9.37
N PRO A 120 -13.37 -1.36 -9.60
CA PRO A 120 -13.00 -0.30 -8.68
C PRO A 120 -14.08 0.79 -8.59
N SER A 121 -14.09 1.49 -7.46
CA SER A 121 -15.03 2.57 -7.20
C SER A 121 -14.72 3.82 -8.03
N GLU A 122 -15.76 4.52 -8.51
CA GLU A 122 -15.61 5.70 -9.38
C GLU A 122 -14.80 6.84 -8.73
N TYR A 123 -14.93 7.04 -7.42
CA TYR A 123 -14.21 8.10 -6.70
C TYR A 123 -12.69 7.94 -6.83
N VAL A 124 -12.20 6.70 -6.92
CA VAL A 124 -10.77 6.39 -7.02
C VAL A 124 -10.23 6.86 -8.37
N SER A 125 -10.97 6.59 -9.44
CA SER A 125 -10.58 6.99 -10.79
C SER A 125 -10.45 8.51 -10.89
N LEU A 126 -11.42 9.24 -10.31
CA LEU A 126 -11.38 10.70 -10.26
C LEU A 126 -10.19 11.21 -9.43
N ALA A 127 -9.99 10.68 -8.22
CA ALA A 127 -8.92 11.11 -7.33
C ALA A 127 -7.53 10.83 -7.93
N ALA A 128 -7.32 9.61 -8.42
CA ALA A 128 -6.07 9.18 -9.03
C ALA A 128 -5.76 9.99 -10.29
N GLN A 129 -6.74 10.23 -11.17
CA GLN A 129 -6.53 11.01 -12.39
C GLN A 129 -6.21 12.48 -12.09
N THR A 130 -6.83 13.07 -11.06
CA THR A 130 -6.61 14.48 -10.67
C THR A 130 -5.22 14.73 -10.13
N VAL A 131 -4.61 13.75 -9.48
CA VAL A 131 -3.28 13.87 -8.85
C VAL A 131 -2.23 13.11 -9.65
N ILE A 132 -2.28 11.79 -9.64
CA ILE A 132 -1.28 10.93 -10.31
C ILE A 132 -1.38 11.09 -11.83
N GLY A 133 -2.59 11.11 -12.40
CA GLY A 133 -2.80 11.29 -13.84
C GLY A 133 -2.24 12.61 -14.37
N GLN A 134 -2.42 13.72 -13.64
CA GLN A 134 -1.84 15.01 -14.00
C GLN A 134 -0.31 15.00 -13.94
N VAL A 135 0.29 14.31 -12.97
CA VAL A 135 1.75 14.16 -12.91
C VAL A 135 2.25 13.27 -14.04
N LEU A 136 1.58 12.16 -14.34
CA LEU A 136 1.91 11.28 -15.48
C LEU A 136 1.95 12.06 -16.80
N GLU A 137 0.99 12.95 -17.02
CA GLU A 137 0.97 13.85 -18.19
C GLU A 137 2.09 14.90 -18.12
N GLY A 138 2.31 15.50 -16.95
CA GLY A 138 3.30 16.56 -16.75
C GLY A 138 4.75 16.12 -16.84
N VAL A 139 5.05 14.85 -16.54
CA VAL A 139 6.40 14.29 -16.60
C VAL A 139 6.76 13.70 -17.97
N ALA A 140 5.79 13.56 -18.89
CA ALA A 140 6.02 12.99 -20.21
C ALA A 140 7.22 13.58 -20.99
N PRO A 141 7.51 14.90 -20.95
CA PRO A 141 8.66 15.48 -21.66
C PRO A 141 9.99 15.41 -20.88
N LEU A 142 10.01 14.85 -19.67
CA LEU A 142 11.18 14.86 -18.79
C LEU A 142 12.09 13.63 -18.98
N SER A 143 13.30 13.69 -18.41
CA SER A 143 14.21 12.54 -18.35
C SER A 143 13.61 11.40 -17.49
N GLU A 144 14.05 10.16 -17.72
CA GLU A 144 13.61 8.99 -16.93
C GLU A 144 13.80 9.20 -15.42
N ASP A 145 14.93 9.75 -14.98
CA ASP A 145 15.19 9.99 -13.56
C ASP A 145 14.22 11.01 -12.94
N ALA A 146 13.95 12.11 -13.66
CA ALA A 146 12.97 13.10 -13.24
C ALA A 146 11.54 12.52 -13.20
N ARG A 147 11.18 11.67 -14.17
CA ARG A 147 9.90 10.94 -14.20
C ARG A 147 9.77 10.04 -12.98
N VAL A 148 10.78 9.21 -12.71
CA VAL A 148 10.80 8.30 -11.54
C VAL A 148 10.65 9.09 -10.24
N GLN A 149 11.40 10.18 -10.07
CA GLN A 149 11.38 10.98 -8.85
C GLN A 149 10.01 11.61 -8.60
N ALA A 150 9.47 12.33 -9.58
CA ALA A 150 8.17 12.99 -9.46
C ALA A 150 7.05 11.98 -9.21
N LEU A 151 7.00 10.88 -9.98
CA LEU A 151 5.97 9.85 -9.83
C LEU A 151 6.07 9.10 -8.50
N SER A 152 7.29 8.83 -8.02
CA SER A 152 7.49 8.18 -6.71
C SER A 152 6.98 9.05 -5.56
N ILE A 153 7.29 10.35 -5.61
CA ILE A 153 6.83 11.33 -4.62
C ILE A 153 5.31 11.42 -4.65
N THR A 154 4.71 11.62 -5.83
CA THR A 154 3.27 11.79 -5.96
C THR A 154 2.50 10.53 -5.55
N THR A 155 2.93 9.35 -6.01
CA THR A 155 2.28 8.08 -5.67
C THR A 155 2.35 7.82 -4.17
N THR A 156 3.51 8.04 -3.55
CA THR A 156 3.68 7.89 -2.10
C THR A 156 2.78 8.86 -1.34
N ALA A 157 2.82 10.16 -1.67
CA ALA A 157 2.01 11.18 -1.01
C ALA A 157 0.50 10.94 -1.15
N PHE A 158 0.05 10.49 -2.33
CA PHE A 158 -1.35 10.16 -2.61
C PHE A 158 -1.84 8.98 -1.77
N MET A 159 -1.09 7.87 -1.80
CA MET A 159 -1.47 6.65 -1.08
C MET A 159 -1.38 6.84 0.44
N GLU A 160 -0.40 7.60 0.93
CA GLU A 160 -0.32 7.99 2.34
C GLU A 160 -1.51 8.86 2.76
N ALA A 161 -1.89 9.86 1.97
CA ALA A 161 -3.06 10.70 2.25
C ALA A 161 -4.35 9.86 2.32
N TRP A 162 -4.49 8.86 1.44
CA TRP A 162 -5.63 7.96 1.43
C TRP A 162 -5.70 7.12 2.71
N MET A 163 -4.59 6.47 3.08
CA MET A 163 -4.50 5.69 4.32
C MET A 163 -4.74 6.55 5.56
N GLU A 164 -4.13 7.74 5.62
CA GLU A 164 -4.29 8.68 6.72
C GLU A 164 -5.74 9.15 6.85
N HIS A 165 -6.41 9.43 5.73
CA HIS A 165 -7.83 9.80 5.72
C HIS A 165 -8.71 8.67 6.29
N ILE A 166 -8.48 7.42 5.86
CA ILE A 166 -9.22 6.25 6.36
C ILE A 166 -9.10 6.11 7.88
N LEU A 167 -7.87 6.25 8.40
CA LEU A 167 -7.57 6.15 9.83
C LEU A 167 -8.17 7.33 10.61
N LYS A 168 -8.00 8.56 10.11
CA LYS A 168 -8.54 9.80 10.69
C LYS A 168 -10.06 9.74 10.83
N GLN A 169 -10.76 9.29 9.78
CA GLN A 169 -12.22 9.15 9.79
C GLN A 169 -12.73 7.87 10.46
N ARG A 170 -11.82 6.98 10.89
CA ARG A 170 -12.15 5.70 11.55
C ARG A 170 -13.18 4.89 10.75
N ILE A 171 -13.03 4.85 9.43
CA ILE A 171 -13.96 4.17 8.52
C ILE A 171 -13.99 2.69 8.91
N LYS A 172 -15.19 2.13 9.15
CA LYS A 172 -15.31 0.70 9.45
C LYS A 172 -15.64 -0.11 8.24
N PHE A 173 -14.94 -1.23 8.08
CA PHE A 173 -15.03 -2.14 6.95
C PHE A 173 -15.67 -3.46 7.36
N SER A 174 -16.59 -3.93 6.53
CA SER A 174 -16.90 -5.36 6.44
C SER A 174 -15.80 -6.07 5.63
N VAL A 175 -15.78 -7.41 5.62
CA VAL A 175 -14.84 -8.16 4.76
C VAL A 175 -15.01 -7.81 3.30
N GLN A 176 -16.25 -7.67 2.82
CA GLN A 176 -16.51 -7.27 1.45
C GLN A 176 -16.06 -5.82 1.17
N GLY A 177 -16.26 -4.90 2.11
CA GLY A 177 -15.75 -3.54 2.00
C GLY A 177 -14.21 -3.49 1.97
N ALA A 178 -13.54 -4.39 2.70
CA ALA A 178 -12.09 -4.52 2.64
C ALA A 178 -11.61 -5.08 1.28
N LEU A 179 -12.35 -6.01 0.68
CA LEU A 179 -12.09 -6.48 -0.69
C LEU A 179 -12.31 -5.37 -1.73
N GLN A 180 -13.35 -4.54 -1.57
CA GLN A 180 -13.54 -3.37 -2.43
C GLN A 180 -12.37 -2.40 -2.29
N LEU A 181 -11.93 -2.11 -1.05
CA LEU A 181 -10.78 -1.25 -0.82
C LEU A 181 -9.50 -1.81 -1.46
N LYS A 182 -9.31 -3.14 -1.43
CA LYS A 182 -8.20 -3.79 -2.14
C LYS A 182 -8.27 -3.50 -3.64
N GLN A 183 -9.44 -3.69 -4.26
CA GLN A 183 -9.62 -3.45 -5.69
C GLN A 183 -9.41 -1.97 -6.04
N ASP A 184 -9.88 -1.08 -5.17
CA ASP A 184 -9.67 0.36 -5.29
C ASP A 184 -8.17 0.71 -5.26
N PHE A 185 -7.39 0.13 -4.35
CA PHE A 185 -5.94 0.31 -4.35
C PHE A 185 -5.24 -0.32 -5.56
N ASP A 186 -5.69 -1.49 -6.01
CA ASP A 186 -5.15 -2.15 -7.21
C ASP A 186 -5.34 -1.30 -8.47
N SER A 187 -6.42 -0.52 -8.56
CA SER A 187 -6.64 0.38 -9.70
C SER A 187 -5.55 1.45 -9.86
N ILE A 188 -4.84 1.81 -8.78
CA ILE A 188 -3.68 2.72 -8.85
C ILE A 188 -2.50 2.04 -9.54
N ARG A 189 -2.30 0.73 -9.27
CA ARG A 189 -1.27 -0.06 -9.95
C ARG A 189 -1.61 -0.17 -11.44
N GLU A 190 -2.87 -0.43 -11.77
CA GLU A 190 -3.36 -0.48 -13.15
C GLU A 190 -3.18 0.87 -13.88
N LEU A 191 -3.47 1.98 -13.21
CA LEU A 191 -3.24 3.32 -13.76
C LEU A 191 -1.76 3.54 -14.10
N ILE A 192 -0.86 3.18 -13.19
CA ILE A 192 0.59 3.30 -13.40
C ILE A 192 1.06 2.39 -14.53
N GLN A 193 0.51 1.18 -14.65
CA GLN A 193 0.87 0.21 -15.69
C GLN A 193 0.21 0.49 -17.04
N SER A 194 -0.62 1.53 -17.16
CA SER A 194 -1.34 1.83 -18.39
C SER A 194 -0.38 2.25 -19.51
N ASP A 195 -0.48 1.57 -20.66
CA ASP A 195 0.30 1.87 -21.87
C ASP A 195 0.11 3.31 -22.37
N ARG A 196 -0.97 3.98 -21.97
CA ARG A 196 -1.30 5.36 -22.35
C ARG A 196 -0.18 6.35 -22.04
N TYR A 197 0.59 6.10 -20.98
CA TYR A 197 1.61 7.04 -20.49
C TYR A 197 3.03 6.70 -20.95
N GLY A 198 3.21 5.62 -21.72
CA GLY A 198 4.49 5.26 -22.33
C GLY A 198 5.65 5.19 -21.32
N LEU A 199 5.40 4.59 -20.16
CA LEU A 199 6.43 4.38 -19.13
C LEU A 199 7.25 3.13 -19.47
N SER A 200 8.55 3.17 -19.16
CA SER A 200 9.43 2.03 -19.36
C SER A 200 9.11 0.89 -18.37
N ALA A 201 9.46 -0.35 -18.73
CA ALA A 201 9.28 -1.50 -17.84
C ALA A 201 10.07 -1.36 -16.52
N GLU A 202 11.26 -0.76 -16.59
CA GLU A 202 12.10 -0.44 -15.43
C GLU A 202 11.39 0.56 -14.50
N LEU A 203 10.81 1.62 -15.07
CA LEU A 203 10.08 2.63 -14.31
C LEU A 203 8.83 2.02 -13.64
N HIS A 204 8.06 1.18 -14.36
CA HIS A 204 6.95 0.43 -13.76
C HIS A 204 7.40 -0.39 -12.55
N GLN A 205 8.49 -1.15 -12.68
CA GLN A 205 9.01 -1.98 -11.59
C GLN A 205 9.40 -1.11 -10.39
N ARG A 206 10.09 0.01 -10.61
CA ARG A 206 10.48 0.93 -9.53
C ARG A 206 9.26 1.48 -8.80
N LEU A 207 8.25 1.96 -9.53
CA LEU A 207 7.02 2.48 -8.91
C LEU A 207 6.24 1.42 -8.14
N LEU A 208 6.09 0.21 -8.70
CA LEU A 208 5.34 -0.87 -8.04
C LEU A 208 6.11 -1.44 -6.82
N SER A 209 7.43 -1.27 -6.78
CA SER A 209 8.27 -1.64 -5.64
C SER A 209 8.25 -0.63 -4.49
N LEU A 210 7.55 0.50 -4.62
CA LEU A 210 7.46 1.50 -3.57
C LEU A 210 6.87 0.89 -2.29
N ARG A 211 7.48 1.24 -1.15
CA ARG A 211 7.07 0.77 0.18
C ARG A 211 5.59 1.04 0.48
N VAL A 212 5.02 2.10 -0.10
CA VAL A 212 3.62 2.47 0.13
C VAL A 212 2.65 1.39 -0.34
N PHE A 213 2.97 0.65 -1.42
CA PHE A 213 2.15 -0.47 -1.87
C PHE A 213 2.19 -1.63 -0.88
N GLN A 214 3.36 -1.92 -0.30
CA GLN A 214 3.49 -2.94 0.76
C GLN A 214 2.72 -2.56 2.03
N GLN A 215 2.72 -1.28 2.39
CA GLN A 215 1.95 -0.76 3.54
C GLN A 215 0.44 -0.92 3.30
N VAL A 216 -0.01 -0.58 2.11
CA VAL A 216 -1.41 -0.71 1.68
C VAL A 216 -1.85 -2.17 1.67
N ASP A 217 -1.04 -3.08 1.12
CA ASP A 217 -1.32 -4.51 1.14
C ASP A 217 -1.40 -5.05 2.57
N SER A 218 -0.49 -4.59 3.44
CA SER A 218 -0.52 -4.94 4.87
C SER A 218 -1.77 -4.43 5.57
N ALA A 219 -2.21 -3.21 5.27
CA ALA A 219 -3.44 -2.63 5.80
C ALA A 219 -4.68 -3.43 5.37
N VAL A 220 -4.78 -3.77 4.07
CA VAL A 220 -5.85 -4.62 3.54
C VAL A 220 -5.85 -5.99 4.21
N MET A 221 -4.69 -6.63 4.37
CA MET A 221 -4.57 -7.90 5.06
C MET A 221 -5.06 -7.81 6.52
N CYS A 222 -4.76 -6.71 7.22
CA CYS A 222 -5.28 -6.49 8.57
C CYS A 222 -6.81 -6.40 8.58
N LEU A 223 -7.42 -5.74 7.60
CA LEU A 223 -8.87 -5.64 7.49
C LEU A 223 -9.55 -6.98 7.16
N LEU A 224 -8.90 -7.81 6.34
CA LEU A 224 -9.41 -9.11 5.93
C LEU A 224 -9.26 -10.20 7.00
N GLN A 225 -8.34 -10.02 7.96
CA GLN A 225 -8.19 -10.92 9.09
C GLN A 225 -9.50 -10.96 9.89
N GLN A 226 -10.15 -12.11 9.93
CA GLN A 226 -11.29 -12.34 10.83
C GLN A 226 -10.80 -12.87 12.19
N PRO A 227 -11.48 -12.55 13.31
CA PRO A 227 -11.23 -13.22 14.57
C PRO A 227 -11.39 -14.73 14.37
N GLN A 228 -10.33 -15.50 14.62
CA GLN A 228 -10.42 -16.96 14.66
C GLN A 228 -11.55 -17.34 15.62
N ALA A 229 -12.51 -18.13 15.15
CA ALA A 229 -13.48 -18.74 16.05
C ALA A 229 -12.69 -19.52 17.10
N LYS A 230 -12.91 -19.21 18.39
CA LYS A 230 -12.20 -19.89 19.48
C LYS A 230 -12.39 -21.40 19.29
N PRO A 231 -11.31 -22.21 19.19
CA PRO A 231 -11.41 -23.65 18.94
C PRO A 231 -12.15 -24.44 20.03
N TYR A 232 -12.52 -23.80 21.14
CA TYR A 232 -13.26 -24.40 22.25
C TYR A 232 -14.78 -24.40 22.11
N LEU A 233 -15.32 -23.89 21.00
CA LEU A 233 -16.70 -24.13 20.63
C LEU A 233 -16.70 -24.90 19.31
N ARG A 234 -16.49 -26.23 19.40
CA ARG A 234 -17.23 -27.14 18.51
C ARG A 234 -18.65 -26.59 18.48
N PRO A 235 -19.27 -26.35 17.30
CA PRO A 235 -20.72 -26.23 17.26
C PRO A 235 -21.21 -27.46 18.00
N ARG A 236 -21.75 -27.28 19.22
CA ARG A 236 -22.55 -28.32 19.83
C ARG A 236 -23.51 -28.67 18.72
N ALA A 237 -23.44 -29.92 18.26
CA ALA A 237 -24.24 -30.38 17.14
C ALA A 237 -25.62 -29.74 17.29
N TRP A 238 -26.15 -29.17 16.22
CA TRP A 238 -27.59 -28.96 16.16
C TRP A 238 -28.18 -30.38 16.25
N GLU A 239 -28.27 -30.89 17.48
CA GLU A 239 -29.09 -32.03 17.80
C GLU A 239 -30.45 -31.62 17.25
N PRO A 240 -31.03 -32.42 16.34
CA PRO A 240 -32.08 -31.93 15.48
C PRO A 240 -33.24 -31.43 16.35
N PHE A 241 -34.05 -30.54 15.79
CA PHE A 241 -35.41 -30.28 16.26
C PHE A 241 -36.29 -31.54 16.14
N THR A 242 -35.90 -32.61 16.80
CA THR A 242 -36.57 -33.91 16.89
C THR A 242 -36.92 -34.10 18.35
N ARG A 243 -37.94 -33.37 18.81
CA ARG A 243 -38.88 -33.79 19.86
C ARG A 243 -39.88 -32.66 20.18
N CYS A 244 -40.82 -32.43 19.27
CA CYS A 244 -42.08 -31.76 19.60
C CYS A 244 -43.22 -32.47 18.85
N CYS A 245 -43.44 -33.75 19.15
CA CYS A 245 -44.73 -34.43 18.98
C CYS A 245 -44.81 -35.53 20.03
N PRO A 246 -45.78 -35.52 20.97
CA PRO A 246 -46.04 -36.68 21.79
C PRO A 246 -46.60 -37.78 20.88
N ALA A 247 -45.95 -38.95 20.91
CA ALA A 247 -46.50 -40.15 20.31
C ALA A 247 -47.73 -40.57 21.12
N SER A 248 -48.92 -40.41 20.55
CA SER A 248 -50.07 -41.24 20.89
C SER A 248 -50.56 -41.93 19.61
N SER A 249 -50.42 -43.24 19.63
CA SER A 249 -50.94 -44.24 18.71
C SER A 249 -52.33 -43.94 18.14
N ARG A 250 -52.54 -44.21 16.83
CA ARG A 250 -53.31 -45.37 16.34
C ARG A 250 -53.43 -45.36 14.80
N ASP A 251 -52.96 -46.46 14.22
CA ASP A 251 -53.46 -47.19 13.04
C ASP A 251 -53.77 -46.43 11.75
N SER A 252 -52.99 -46.67 10.69
CA SER A 252 -53.48 -47.36 9.46
C SER A 252 -52.44 -47.31 8.33
N MET A 253 -52.01 -48.50 7.93
CA MET A 253 -51.59 -49.02 6.61
C MET A 253 -50.96 -48.12 5.52
N ASP A 254 -49.80 -48.62 5.10
CA ASP A 254 -49.32 -48.82 3.72
C ASP A 254 -48.61 -47.72 2.91
N ALA A 255 -47.33 -48.04 2.66
CA ALA A 255 -46.59 -47.98 1.41
C ALA A 255 -46.35 -46.62 0.71
N ALA A 256 -45.09 -46.17 0.71
CA ALA A 256 -44.20 -46.34 -0.46
C ALA A 256 -42.93 -45.46 -0.37
N GLY A 257 -41.77 -46.07 -0.68
CA GLY A 257 -40.71 -45.44 -1.47
C GLY A 257 -39.75 -44.45 -0.78
N GLY A 258 -38.84 -44.95 0.06
CA GLY A 258 -37.68 -44.20 0.53
C GLY A 258 -36.37 -44.80 0.01
N SER A 259 -35.83 -44.18 -1.03
CA SER A 259 -34.62 -44.54 -1.78
C SER A 259 -33.36 -44.58 -0.91
N SER A 260 -32.61 -45.68 -1.01
CA SER A 260 -31.30 -45.89 -0.39
C SER A 260 -30.22 -45.97 -1.47
N ILE A 261 -29.20 -45.11 -1.37
CA ILE A 261 -27.86 -45.24 -1.97
C ILE A 261 -26.92 -44.37 -1.11
N THR A 262 -26.18 -44.92 -0.14
CA THR A 262 -24.84 -45.56 -0.21
C THR A 262 -23.68 -44.71 -0.73
N ASN A 263 -22.68 -44.55 0.15
CA ASN A 263 -21.22 -44.44 -0.06
C ASN A 263 -20.67 -43.08 -0.53
N LEU A 264 -19.64 -42.50 0.10
CA LEU A 264 -18.29 -43.08 0.23
C LEU A 264 -17.55 -42.68 1.53
N ARG A 265 -16.93 -43.71 2.10
CA ARG A 265 -15.90 -43.75 3.14
C ARG A 265 -14.54 -43.39 2.51
N SER A 266 -13.73 -42.57 3.17
CA SER A 266 -12.28 -42.44 2.87
C SER A 266 -11.47 -42.63 4.15
N MET A 267 -10.40 -43.40 4.00
CA MET A 267 -9.65 -44.15 5.01
C MET A 267 -8.80 -43.29 5.96
N GLU A 268 -8.76 -43.72 7.23
CA GLU A 268 -7.69 -43.44 8.20
C GLU A 268 -6.43 -44.24 7.83
N GLY A 269 -5.26 -43.63 8.00
CA GLY A 269 -3.94 -44.24 7.84
C GLY A 269 -3.12 -44.06 9.11
N GLU A 270 -2.58 -45.18 9.60
CA GLU A 270 -1.93 -45.44 10.88
C GLU A 270 -0.58 -44.75 11.12
N GLU A 271 -0.24 -44.68 12.40
CA GLU A 271 0.96 -44.16 13.04
C GLU A 271 1.87 -45.33 13.46
N LEU A 272 3.18 -45.32 13.12
CA LEU A 272 4.20 -46.20 13.73
C LEU A 272 5.59 -45.53 13.79
N THR A 273 6.33 -45.92 14.83
CA THR A 273 7.42 -45.23 15.56
C THR A 273 8.86 -45.62 15.10
N PRO A 274 9.99 -45.26 15.77
CA PRO A 274 11.23 -44.74 15.15
C PRO A 274 12.45 -45.69 15.18
N CYS A 275 13.50 -45.43 14.40
CA CYS A 275 14.84 -46.01 14.59
C CYS A 275 15.97 -45.19 13.90
N ASP A 276 17.12 -45.13 14.58
CA ASP A 276 18.47 -44.63 14.18
C ASP A 276 19.49 -45.61 14.85
N PRO A 277 20.85 -45.55 14.71
CA PRO A 277 21.76 -44.78 13.84
C PRO A 277 22.99 -45.59 13.27
N SER A 278 23.87 -45.01 12.41
CA SER A 278 25.37 -45.10 12.52
C SER A 278 26.21 -44.44 11.40
N VAL A 279 27.01 -43.42 11.79
CA VAL A 279 28.48 -43.20 11.62
C VAL A 279 29.15 -43.20 10.22
N VAL A 280 29.71 -42.03 9.81
CA VAL A 280 31.16 -41.77 9.56
C VAL A 280 31.46 -40.27 9.77
N THR A 281 32.55 -39.99 10.50
CA THR A 281 33.09 -38.68 10.92
C THR A 281 34.39 -38.31 10.20
N SER A 282 34.63 -37.01 9.96
CA SER A 282 35.93 -36.31 10.07
C SER A 282 35.67 -34.78 10.04
N ASP A 283 35.83 -34.04 11.16
CA ASP A 283 36.99 -33.18 11.54
C ASP A 283 36.92 -31.77 10.86
N LEU A 284 36.70 -30.58 11.48
CA LEU A 284 37.07 -29.91 12.76
C LEU A 284 36.21 -28.61 13.01
N PRO A 285 36.30 -27.87 14.17
CA PRO A 285 35.19 -27.18 14.90
C PRO A 285 35.35 -25.62 15.09
N PRO A 286 34.64 -24.89 16.01
CA PRO A 286 33.21 -24.84 16.40
C PRO A 286 32.61 -23.40 16.53
N LEU A 287 31.35 -23.16 16.14
CA LEU A 287 30.48 -22.14 16.78
C LEU A 287 29.01 -22.59 16.66
N ASN A 288 28.32 -22.73 17.80
CA ASN A 288 26.90 -23.11 17.94
C ASN A 288 26.20 -22.07 18.84
N PRO A 289 24.85 -22.00 18.93
CA PRO A 289 23.78 -22.53 18.06
C PRO A 289 22.82 -21.37 17.62
N SER A 290 21.92 -21.49 16.63
CA SER A 290 20.53 -21.93 16.85
C SER A 290 19.69 -21.92 15.54
N SER A 291 19.18 -23.11 15.20
CA SER A 291 17.92 -23.48 14.53
C SER A 291 17.54 -22.97 13.11
N PRO A 292 17.24 -23.91 12.17
CA PRO A 292 16.62 -23.67 10.88
C PRO A 292 15.08 -23.82 10.93
N GLY A 293 14.39 -23.20 9.96
CA GLY A 293 13.00 -23.54 9.61
C GLY A 293 12.03 -22.37 9.72
N GLU A 294 11.74 -21.73 8.58
CA GLU A 294 10.59 -20.85 8.43
C GLU A 294 9.28 -21.59 8.77
N PRO A 295 8.30 -20.86 9.31
CA PRO A 295 7.12 -20.61 8.50
C PRO A 295 6.87 -19.11 8.35
N TYR A 296 6.60 -18.74 7.10
CA TYR A 296 6.09 -17.45 6.67
C TYR A 296 4.97 -16.91 7.59
N LEU A 297 4.89 -15.57 7.69
CA LEU A 297 3.89 -14.73 8.39
C LEU A 297 4.30 -14.22 9.79
N ALA A 298 5.28 -13.31 9.86
CA ALA A 298 5.39 -12.38 10.97
C ALA A 298 5.71 -10.95 10.47
N PRO A 299 4.73 -10.03 10.45
CA PRO A 299 4.99 -8.62 10.17
C PRO A 299 5.93 -8.04 11.24
N SER A 300 7.07 -7.52 10.79
CA SER A 300 8.13 -6.90 11.58
C SER A 300 7.62 -5.84 12.58
N ALA A 301 8.18 -5.85 13.79
CA ALA A 301 7.80 -5.09 14.98
C ALA A 301 7.66 -3.55 14.84
N ALA A 302 8.04 -2.95 13.71
CA ALA A 302 7.77 -1.54 13.41
C ALA A 302 6.29 -1.26 13.02
N LEU A 303 5.51 -2.30 12.70
CA LEU A 303 4.08 -2.17 12.37
C LEU A 303 3.16 -2.16 13.61
N GLY A 304 3.65 -2.37 14.83
CA GLY A 304 2.81 -2.71 15.98
C GLY A 304 1.72 -1.67 16.34
N ALA A 305 1.98 -0.38 16.17
CA ALA A 305 1.00 0.68 16.43
C ALA A 305 0.00 0.85 15.28
N ALA A 306 0.49 1.04 14.05
CA ALA A 306 -0.35 1.20 12.86
C ALA A 306 -1.22 -0.04 12.60
N GLN A 307 -0.69 -1.24 12.82
CA GLN A 307 -1.43 -2.50 12.66
C GLN A 307 -2.66 -2.56 13.59
N ARG A 308 -2.54 -2.10 14.84
CA ARG A 308 -3.67 -2.06 15.79
C ARG A 308 -4.75 -1.11 15.29
N GLU A 309 -4.37 0.07 14.83
CA GLU A 309 -5.33 1.06 14.30
C GLU A 309 -6.12 0.50 13.11
N TRP A 310 -5.46 -0.21 12.18
CA TRP A 310 -6.13 -0.90 11.07
C TRP A 310 -7.04 -2.04 11.53
N LEU A 311 -6.59 -2.85 12.50
CA LEU A 311 -7.41 -3.95 13.06
C LEU A 311 -8.67 -3.43 13.76
N GLU A 312 -8.62 -2.24 14.35
CA GLU A 312 -9.78 -1.57 14.98
C GLU A 312 -10.83 -1.12 13.96
N LEU A 313 -10.46 -0.93 12.69
CA LEU A 313 -11.40 -0.55 11.63
C LEU A 313 -12.32 -1.70 11.19
N ARG A 314 -12.07 -2.93 11.64
CA ARG A 314 -12.93 -4.07 11.31
C ARG A 314 -14.28 -4.00 12.02
N ILE A 315 -15.31 -4.45 11.33
CA ILE A 315 -16.58 -4.79 11.96
C ILE A 315 -16.45 -6.19 12.54
N HIS A 316 -16.47 -6.28 13.86
CA HIS A 316 -16.51 -7.56 14.55
C HIS A 316 -17.94 -8.11 14.44
N SER A 317 -18.11 -9.23 13.74
CA SER A 317 -19.35 -10.00 13.75
C SER A 317 -19.53 -10.78 15.06
N SER A 318 -19.15 -10.20 16.21
CA SER A 318 -19.17 -10.85 17.51
C SER A 318 -20.51 -10.74 18.24
N THR A 319 -21.55 -10.21 17.60
CA THR A 319 -22.92 -10.44 18.06
C THR A 319 -23.69 -11.17 16.97
N PRO A 320 -24.00 -12.47 17.16
CA PRO A 320 -25.07 -13.06 16.41
C PRO A 320 -26.34 -12.39 16.93
N ARG A 321 -26.76 -11.32 16.27
CA ARG A 321 -28.07 -10.72 16.52
C ARG A 321 -29.09 -11.68 15.88
N TRP A 322 -29.28 -12.83 16.51
CA TRP A 322 -30.44 -13.68 16.29
C TRP A 322 -31.66 -12.85 16.70
N ARG A 323 -32.15 -12.00 15.80
CA ARG A 323 -33.55 -11.59 15.86
C ARG A 323 -34.31 -12.74 15.23
N LEU A 324 -34.79 -13.65 16.07
CA LEU A 324 -35.83 -14.58 15.67
C LEU A 324 -37.01 -13.74 15.16
N PRO A 325 -37.37 -13.83 13.86
CA PRO A 325 -38.58 -13.20 13.37
C PRO A 325 -39.76 -14.03 13.91
N GLY A 326 -40.58 -13.42 14.76
CA GLY A 326 -41.93 -13.92 15.05
C GLY A 326 -42.06 -14.82 16.27
N LEU A 327 -42.08 -14.23 17.47
CA LEU A 327 -42.91 -14.73 18.58
C LEU A 327 -43.68 -13.56 19.20
N HIS A 328 -44.70 -13.10 18.48
CA HIS A 328 -45.73 -12.17 18.98
C HIS A 328 -46.92 -12.92 19.59
N CYS A 329 -46.68 -14.08 20.22
CA CYS A 329 -47.75 -14.94 20.71
C CYS A 329 -47.59 -15.24 22.20
N LEU A 330 -47.52 -14.21 23.05
CA LEU A 330 -47.66 -14.40 24.51
C LEU A 330 -48.15 -13.12 25.21
N TRP A 331 -49.04 -12.35 24.58
CA TRP A 331 -49.87 -11.37 25.29
C TRP A 331 -51.33 -11.77 25.09
N LYS A 332 -51.84 -12.60 26.00
CA LYS A 332 -53.25 -12.70 26.42
C LYS A 332 -53.40 -13.83 27.42
N SER A 333 -53.50 -13.47 28.69
CA SER A 333 -54.39 -14.12 29.65
C SER A 333 -54.40 -13.28 30.93
N GLU A 334 -55.24 -12.25 30.90
CA GLU A 334 -56.08 -11.86 32.04
C GLU A 334 -57.23 -12.89 32.11
N PRO A 335 -57.80 -13.17 33.29
CA PRO A 335 -58.59 -12.19 34.02
C PRO A 335 -58.17 -11.92 35.47
#